data_AF-A0A927U8I5-F1
#
_entry.id   AF-A0A927U8I5-F1
#
_cell.length_a   1.000
_cell.length_b   1.000
_cell.length_c   1.000
_cell.angle_alpha   90.00
_cell.angle_beta   90.00
_cell.angle_gamma   90.00
#
_symmetry.space_group_name_H-M   'P 1'
#
loop_
_entity.id
_entity.type
_entity.pdbx_description
1 polymer ?
#
loop_
_entity_poly.entity_id
_entity_poly.type
_entity_poly.pdbx_seq_one_letter_code
_entity_poly.pdbx_strand_id
1 'polypeptide(L)' 'MATTKKTTTKKAVKSTSVIQYQGLEFSEADCVKKATAQFKKDYKGVELESLDVYIKPEERKIYYVGNTDRVGSVDL' A
#
# COMPACT_ATOMS: atom_id res chain seq x y z
N MET A 1 44.53 -3.41 -24.36
CA MET A 1 43.68 -2.22 -24.55
C MET A 1 42.65 -2.20 -23.43
N ALA A 2 42.63 -1.16 -22.61
CA ALA A 2 41.75 -1.04 -21.46
C ALA A 2 40.34 -0.58 -21.90
N THR A 3 39.32 -1.40 -21.65
CA THR A 3 37.93 -1.00 -21.85
C THR A 3 37.40 -0.32 -20.59
N THR A 4 37.41 1.01 -20.63
CA THR A 4 36.79 1.91 -19.64
C THR A 4 35.29 1.64 -19.60
N LYS A 5 34.83 0.88 -18.61
CA LYS A 5 33.41 0.59 -18.40
C LYS A 5 32.74 1.85 -17.86
N LYS A 6 32.16 2.63 -18.78
CA LYS A 6 31.39 3.85 -18.54
C LYS A 6 30.41 3.65 -17.38
N THR A 7 30.64 4.41 -16.33
CA THR A 7 29.78 4.64 -15.18
C THR A 7 28.38 5.00 -15.68
N THR A 8 27.48 4.03 -15.74
CA THR A 8 26.05 4.31 -15.83
C THR A 8 25.59 4.42 -14.40
N THR A 9 25.74 5.63 -13.83
CA THR A 9 24.89 6.07 -12.73
C THR A 9 23.47 5.89 -13.22
N LYS A 10 22.85 4.73 -12.91
CA LYS A 10 21.41 4.55 -13.04
C LYS A 10 20.83 5.65 -12.18
N LYS A 11 20.43 6.74 -12.83
CA LYS A 11 19.61 7.79 -12.24
C LYS A 11 18.47 7.02 -11.58
N ALA A 12 18.45 6.97 -10.25
CA ALA A 12 17.41 6.30 -9.50
C ALA A 12 16.11 6.90 -9.98
N VAL A 13 15.39 6.18 -10.85
CA VAL A 13 14.08 6.59 -11.31
C VAL A 13 13.27 6.63 -10.03
N LYS A 14 12.93 7.83 -9.57
CA LYS A 14 11.94 8.01 -8.51
C LYS A 14 10.61 7.61 -9.13
N SER A 15 10.39 6.31 -9.23
CA SER A 15 9.15 5.72 -9.68
C SER A 15 8.17 5.87 -8.53
N THR A 16 7.33 6.90 -8.60
CA THR A 16 6.23 7.09 -7.67
C THR A 16 5.01 6.38 -8.26
N SER A 17 4.63 5.25 -7.66
CA SER A 17 3.42 4.52 -8.05
C SER A 17 2.24 5.08 -7.27
N VAL A 18 1.32 5.73 -7.97
CA VAL A 18 0.05 6.23 -7.44
C VAL A 18 -1.09 5.56 -8.18
N ILE A 19 -2.15 5.21 -7.46
CA ILE A 19 -3.41 4.74 -8.01
C ILE A 19 -4.27 5.98 -8.24
N GLN A 20 -4.62 6.24 -9.51
CA GLN A 20 -5.58 7.27 -9.88
C GLN A 20 -6.88 6.62 -10.31
N TYR A 21 -7.99 7.00 -9.66
CA TYR A 21 -9.31 6.51 -10.02
C TYR A 21 -10.38 7.59 -9.83
N GLN A 22 -11.19 7.85 -10.86
CA GLN A 22 -12.24 8.88 -10.85
C GLN A 22 -11.78 10.29 -10.39
N GLY A 23 -10.52 10.65 -10.61
CA GLY A 23 -9.95 11.93 -10.17
C GLY A 23 -9.47 11.96 -8.71
N LEU A 24 -9.52 10.83 -8.00
CA LEU A 24 -8.84 10.62 -6.73
C LEU A 24 -7.47 10.00 -7.00
N GLU A 25 -6.45 10.46 -6.28
CA GLU A 25 -5.08 9.98 -6.40
C GLU A 25 -4.59 9.53 -5.01
N PHE A 26 -4.29 8.24 -4.86
CA PHE A 26 -3.87 7.63 -3.60
C PHE A 26 -2.78 6.60 -3.87
N SER A 27 -1.83 6.45 -2.94
CA SER A 27 -0.77 5.46 -3.06
C SER A 27 -1.20 4.16 -2.39
N GLU A 28 -0.76 3.00 -2.88
CA GLU A 28 -0.92 1.73 -2.15
C GLU A 28 -0.39 1.84 -0.72
N ALA A 29 0.73 2.54 -0.54
CA ALA A 29 1.29 2.82 0.77
C ALA A 29 0.35 3.61 1.69
N ASP A 30 -0.43 4.54 1.15
CA ASP A 30 -1.41 5.30 1.93
C ASP A 30 -2.62 4.42 2.29
N CYS A 31 -3.10 3.64 1.32
CA CYS A 31 -4.20 2.70 1.53
C CYS A 31 -3.86 1.65 2.59
N VAL A 32 -2.67 1.05 2.49
CA VAL A 32 -2.16 0.07 3.46
C VAL A 32 -1.95 0.74 4.82
N LYS A 33 -1.47 1.99 4.88
CA LYS A 33 -1.38 2.75 6.14
C LYS A 33 -2.75 2.98 6.76
N LYS A 34 -3.74 3.43 6.00
CA LYS A 34 -5.12 3.62 6.47
C LYS A 34 -5.71 2.30 6.97
N ALA A 35 -5.62 1.23 6.18
CA ALA A 35 -6.08 -0.10 6.56
C ALA A 35 -5.39 -0.60 7.83
N THR A 36 -4.07 -0.49 7.91
CA THR A 36 -3.29 -0.91 9.09
C THR A 36 -3.62 -0.06 10.31
N ALA A 37 -3.80 1.25 10.15
CA ALA A 37 -4.17 2.14 11.25
C ALA A 37 -5.57 1.85 11.78
N GLN A 38 -6.53 1.62 10.87
CA GLN A 38 -7.89 1.23 11.22
C GLN A 38 -7.89 -0.13 11.90
N PHE A 39 -7.19 -1.12 11.32
CA PHE A 39 -7.02 -2.44 11.93
C PHE A 39 -6.42 -2.34 13.34
N LYS A 40 -5.33 -1.59 13.54
CA LYS A 40 -4.71 -1.41 14.87
C LYS A 40 -5.63 -0.69 15.86
N LYS A 41 -6.51 0.18 15.38
CA LYS A 41 -7.51 0.85 16.22
C LYS A 41 -8.63 -0.10 16.64
N ASP A 42 -9.16 -0.86 15.69
CA ASP A 42 -10.28 -1.78 15.88
C ASP A 42 -9.84 -3.01 16.70
N TYR A 43 -8.66 -3.54 16.38
CA TYR A 43 -8.07 -4.75 16.93
C TYR A 43 -6.91 -4.45 17.87
N LYS A 44 -7.08 -3.43 18.71
CA LYS A 44 -6.05 -2.98 19.65
C LYS A 44 -5.75 -4.07 20.68
N GLY A 45 -4.53 -4.60 20.63
CA GLY A 45 -4.07 -5.69 21.51
C GLY A 45 -3.98 -7.06 20.84
N VAL A 46 -4.07 -7.13 19.51
CA VAL A 46 -3.89 -8.39 18.78
C VAL A 46 -2.66 -8.36 17.90
N GLU A 47 -1.91 -9.46 17.98
CA GLU A 47 -0.75 -9.72 17.15
C GLU A 47 -1.21 -9.88 15.70
N LEU A 48 -0.76 -8.97 14.84
CA LEU A 48 -1.02 -9.02 13.42
C LEU A 48 -0.01 -9.99 12.78
N GLU A 49 -0.45 -11.21 12.48
CA GLU A 49 0.38 -12.22 11.83
C GLU A 49 0.26 -12.16 10.30
N SER A 50 -0.90 -11.75 9.79
CA SER A 50 -1.19 -11.59 8.36
C SER A 50 -2.14 -10.42 8.14
N LEU A 51 -1.96 -9.64 7.07
CA LEU A 51 -2.82 -8.52 6.68
C LEU A 51 -2.94 -8.47 5.16
N ASP A 52 -4.08 -8.91 4.65
CA ASP A 52 -4.44 -8.75 3.24
C ASP A 52 -5.21 -7.45 3.07
N VAL A 53 -4.82 -6.62 2.10
CA VAL A 53 -5.45 -5.32 1.82
C VAL A 53 -5.96 -5.31 0.38
N TYR A 54 -7.27 -5.19 0.23
CA TYR A 54 -7.97 -5.08 -1.04
C TYR A 54 -8.47 -3.66 -1.24
N ILE A 55 -7.86 -2.95 -2.19
CA ILE A 55 -8.24 -1.58 -2.52
C ILE A 55 -9.28 -1.67 -3.63
N LYS A 56 -10.51 -1.20 -3.35
CA LYS A 56 -11.58 -1.12 -4.33
C LYS A 56 -11.86 0.35 -4.65
N PRO A 57 -11.09 0.94 -5.57
CA PRO A 57 -11.19 2.36 -5.87
C PRO A 57 -12.55 2.73 -6.49
N GLU A 58 -13.21 1.75 -7.13
CA GLU A 58 -14.58 1.87 -7.65
C GLU A 58 -15.61 2.26 -6.60
N GLU A 59 -15.49 1.71 -5.39
CA GLU A 59 -16.37 2.01 -4.26
C GLU A 59 -15.74 3.02 -3.29
N ARG A 60 -14.53 3.50 -3.58
CA ARG A 60 -13.72 4.33 -2.67
C ARG A 60 -13.55 3.67 -1.30
N LYS A 61 -13.30 2.36 -1.29
CA LYS A 61 -13.11 1.59 -0.05
C LYS A 61 -11.86 0.74 -0.10
N ILE A 62 -11.22 0.61 1.05
CA ILE A 62 -10.11 -0.28 1.31
C ILE A 62 -10.61 -1.34 2.28
N TYR A 63 -10.70 -2.58 1.81
CA TYR A 63 -11.03 -3.73 2.64
C TYR A 63 -9.73 -4.35 3.13
N TYR A 64 -9.69 -4.75 4.39
CA TYR A 64 -8.54 -5.45 4.95
C TYR A 64 -8.97 -6.67 5.73
N VAL A 65 -8.16 -7.72 5.68
CA VAL A 65 -8.35 -8.96 6.42
C VAL A 65 -7.08 -9.23 7.20
N GLY A 66 -7.14 -9.06 8.52
CA GLY A 66 -6.05 -9.43 9.40
C GLY A 66 -6.28 -10.79 10.03
N ASN A 67 -5.21 -11.57 10.22
CA ASN A 67 -5.25 -12.89 10.88
C ASN A 67 -6.36 -13.84 10.36
N THR A 68 -6.78 -13.67 9.10
CA THR A 68 -7.86 -14.43 8.42
C THR A 68 -9.28 -14.26 9.01
N ASP A 69 -9.42 -13.93 10.30
CA ASP A 69 -10.69 -13.76 11.00
C ASP A 69 -11.15 -12.30 11.08
N ARG A 70 -10.20 -11.35 10.99
CA ARG A 70 -10.45 -9.95 11.35
C ARG A 70 -10.56 -9.09 10.12
N VAL A 71 -11.77 -9.03 9.61
CA VAL A 71 -12.09 -8.18 8.46
C VAL A 71 -12.41 -6.76 8.90
N GLY A 72 -12.13 -5.80 8.04
CA GLY A 72 -12.58 -4.43 8.21
C GLY A 72 -12.53 -3.67 6.91
N SER A 73 -13.12 -2.49 6.92
CA SER A 73 -13.13 -1.60 5.76
C SER A 73 -12.89 -0.19 6.21
N VAL A 74 -12.10 0.55 5.44
CA VAL A 74 -11.86 1.98 5.63
C VAL A 74 -12.12 2.71 4.32
N ASP A 75 -12.54 3.96 4.44
CA ASP A 75 -12.75 4.85 3.30
C ASP A 75 -11.40 5.22 2.65
N LEU A 76 -11.37 5.13 1.31
CA LEU A 76 -10.19 5.36 0.47
C LEU A 76 -9.80 6.82 0.42
#